data_AF-A0A914Q0D7-F1
#
_entry.id   AF-A0A914Q0D7-F1
#
_cell.length_a   1.000
_cell.length_b   1.000
_cell.length_c   1.000
_cell.angle_alpha   90.00
_cell.angle_beta   90.00
_cell.angle_gamma   90.00
#
_symmetry.space_group_name_H-M   'P 1'
#
loop_
_entity.id
_entity.type
_entity.pdbx_description
1 polymer ?
#
loop_
_entity_poly.entity_id
_entity_poly.type
_entity_poly.pdbx_seq_one_letter_code
_entity_poly.pdbx_strand_id
1 'polypeptide(L)'
;MVWFYFLTFVISVVGLLLDTYILQAADSAYIQKDPLGVVQGGAKETTELRERFDHIFYNGNPAVGKIIRAATEYLTPVTLEFGGKNPVIIDKDADLQTFARVIIWGKSANAGQNCVSGDYVLNLHPKRDELVKHLSEAITEFYGANQKESPDYGQIINERHFVHVSELLEITYIHACGNHFWIKYILINGFMYRLKTLLLDRNTIHRFEPMTFAYVTVIEKISLQANKLSHIAPTTFNALDHLRVLMLANNSLTVFEKGALDGMKNLQQLNLRNNSLPVITNDTLYTLPILYAVDFSYNDISQIESGAFDKLVNLYWLDLSHNNISTLEDGTFKRKIANIIIDEQNLMYDKKLNWFVAYLVKNQVHTFFSPIPEPEKAEDDIALKEEEVNSKSSRNLRIYTIIGLTSFGILLLLILVIHSCCSKTRNVNLVTQIQDEPLSLKKFRPCKTSTLRHTIRN
;
A
#
# COMPACT_ATOMS: atom_id res chain seq x y z
N MET A 1 17.29 43.19 -4.65
CA MET A 1 16.60 42.02 -4.07
C MET A 1 17.07 40.71 -4.70
N VAL A 2 16.98 40.50 -6.02
CA VAL A 2 17.43 39.25 -6.68
C VAL A 2 18.93 38.96 -6.48
N TRP A 3 19.78 39.99 -6.50
CA TRP A 3 21.21 39.86 -6.18
C TRP A 3 21.52 39.53 -4.71
N PHE A 4 20.63 39.90 -3.79
CA PHE A 4 20.80 39.65 -2.36
C PHE A 4 20.47 38.18 -2.01
N TYR A 5 19.49 37.60 -2.72
CA TYR A 5 19.18 36.17 -2.66
C TYR A 5 20.28 35.30 -3.29
N PHE A 6 20.94 35.76 -4.36
CA PHE A 6 22.06 35.03 -4.95
C PHE A 6 23.30 35.01 -4.03
N LEU A 7 23.57 36.13 -3.33
CA LEU A 7 24.65 36.22 -2.36
C LEU A 7 24.38 35.38 -1.10
N THR A 8 23.15 35.39 -0.58
CA THR A 8 22.76 34.52 0.55
C THR A 8 22.70 33.03 0.18
N PHE A 9 22.36 32.69 -1.07
CA PHE A 9 22.39 31.32 -1.59
C PHE A 9 23.82 30.75 -1.70
N VAL A 10 24.78 31.57 -2.16
CA VAL A 10 26.21 31.19 -2.13
C VAL A 10 26.69 31.02 -0.69
N ILE A 11 26.20 31.84 0.25
CA ILE A 11 26.59 31.79 1.66
C ILE A 11 26.03 30.56 2.41
N SER A 12 24.88 30.03 2.03
CA SER A 12 24.20 28.95 2.77
C SER A 12 24.51 27.53 2.24
N VAL A 13 24.86 27.37 0.96
CA VAL A 13 25.26 26.07 0.39
C VAL A 13 26.70 25.67 0.76
N VAL A 14 27.50 26.61 1.26
CA VAL A 14 28.97 26.49 1.30
C VAL A 14 29.49 26.67 2.74
N GLY A 15 28.73 26.36 3.78
CA GLY A 15 29.10 26.65 5.19
C GLY A 15 30.46 26.12 5.71
N LEU A 16 31.15 25.22 4.99
CA LEU A 16 32.52 24.77 5.33
C LEU A 16 33.62 25.34 4.42
N LEU A 17 33.31 25.66 3.16
CA LEU A 17 34.27 26.24 2.21
C LEU A 17 34.24 27.78 2.24
N LEU A 18 33.12 28.36 2.67
CA LEU A 18 32.84 29.78 2.68
C LEU A 18 33.46 30.47 3.89
N ASP A 19 33.63 29.79 5.02
CA ASP A 19 34.41 30.33 6.14
C ASP A 19 35.82 30.67 5.68
N THR A 20 36.46 29.74 4.94
CA THR A 20 37.80 29.95 4.39
C THR A 20 37.80 30.99 3.26
N TYR A 21 36.79 30.99 2.39
CA TYR A 21 36.70 31.92 1.26
C TYR A 21 36.29 33.33 1.66
N ILE A 22 35.44 33.51 2.68
CA ILE A 22 35.10 34.83 3.26
C ILE A 22 36.31 35.38 3.99
N LEU A 23 37.06 34.55 4.74
CA LEU A 23 38.31 34.99 5.36
C LEU A 23 39.35 35.40 4.30
N GLN A 24 39.49 34.64 3.21
CA GLN A 24 40.38 35.00 2.09
C GLN A 24 39.90 36.21 1.27
N ALA A 25 38.58 36.34 1.04
CA ALA A 25 38.00 37.45 0.29
C ALA A 25 37.96 38.76 1.10
N ALA A 26 37.82 38.67 2.43
CA ALA A 26 37.95 39.80 3.34
C ALA A 26 39.37 40.37 3.35
N ASP A 27 40.38 39.54 3.13
CA ASP A 27 41.79 39.95 3.00
C ASP A 27 42.10 40.61 1.64
N SER A 28 41.32 40.31 0.59
CA SER A 28 41.52 40.84 -0.76
C SER A 28 40.77 42.15 -1.01
N ALA A 29 41.48 43.29 -0.88
CA ALA A 29 41.26 44.63 -1.47
C ALA A 29 39.88 45.35 -1.42
N TYR A 30 38.74 44.67 -1.26
CA TYR A 30 37.39 45.24 -1.31
C TYR A 30 36.84 45.65 0.06
N ILE A 31 37.38 45.14 1.16
CA ILE A 31 36.90 45.39 2.53
C ILE A 31 37.93 46.23 3.34
N GLN A 32 38.54 47.24 2.71
CA GLN A 32 39.50 48.11 3.41
C GLN A 32 38.87 49.37 4.03
N LYS A 33 37.55 49.58 3.90
CA LYS A 33 36.87 50.78 4.43
C LYS A 33 35.97 50.54 5.64
N ASP A 34 35.68 49.29 6.00
CA ASP A 34 34.97 48.93 7.22
C ASP A 34 35.53 47.59 7.74
N PRO A 35 35.95 47.46 9.01
CA PRO A 35 36.52 46.22 9.50
C PRO A 35 35.42 45.17 9.68
N LEU A 36 35.28 44.25 8.71
CA LEU A 36 34.46 43.06 8.86
C LEU A 36 35.20 42.05 9.76
N GLY A 37 34.71 41.86 10.99
CA GLY A 37 35.18 40.81 11.89
C GLY A 37 34.35 39.54 11.76
N VAL A 38 34.99 38.39 11.53
CA VAL A 38 34.34 37.07 11.53
C VAL A 38 34.79 36.30 12.77
N VAL A 39 33.84 35.81 13.56
CA VAL A 39 34.10 34.98 14.73
C VAL A 39 33.44 33.62 14.49
N GLN A 40 34.23 32.56 14.53
CA GLN A 40 33.71 31.20 14.49
C GLN A 40 33.20 30.80 15.88
N GLY A 41 32.00 30.22 15.93
CA GLY A 41 31.37 29.79 17.17
C GLY A 41 30.32 28.71 16.94
N GLY A 42 30.05 27.90 17.98
CA GLY A 42 29.03 26.87 17.99
C GLY A 42 27.85 27.25 18.89
N ALA A 43 27.09 26.24 19.33
CA ALA A 43 25.90 26.46 20.15
C ALA A 43 26.21 27.15 21.49
N LYS A 44 27.39 26.91 22.08
CA LYS A 44 27.79 27.53 23.35
C LYS A 44 28.06 29.02 23.17
N GLU A 45 28.89 29.37 22.19
CA GLU A 45 29.24 30.75 21.84
C GLU A 45 27.98 31.52 21.42
N THR A 46 27.09 30.89 20.65
CA THR A 46 25.80 31.48 20.25
C THR A 46 24.87 31.74 21.44
N THR A 47 24.97 30.94 22.51
CA THR A 47 24.16 31.07 23.72
C THR A 47 24.68 32.16 24.67
N GLU A 48 25.97 32.48 24.58
CA GLU A 48 26.64 33.53 25.35
C GLU A 48 26.59 34.90 24.66
N LEU A 49 25.99 35.02 23.46
CA LEU A 49 25.72 36.28 22.75
C LEU A 49 24.65 37.13 23.46
N ARG A 50 24.95 37.59 24.69
CA ARG A 50 24.15 38.56 25.46
C ARG A 50 24.57 40.01 25.24
N GLU A 51 25.39 40.23 24.23
CA GLU A 51 25.84 41.56 23.83
C GLU A 51 24.78 42.28 22.99
N ARG A 52 24.88 43.61 22.92
CA ARG A 52 23.97 44.42 22.12
C ARG A 52 24.38 44.37 20.65
N PHE A 53 23.53 43.78 19.82
CA PHE A 53 23.66 43.78 18.36
C PHE A 53 22.69 44.77 17.72
N ASP A 54 23.08 45.36 16.59
CA ASP A 54 22.20 46.23 15.79
C ASP A 54 21.15 45.44 15.00
N HIS A 55 21.47 44.20 14.62
CA HIS A 55 20.57 43.27 13.94
C HIS A 55 21.03 41.84 14.14
N ILE A 56 20.11 40.89 14.31
CA ILE A 56 20.41 39.46 14.40
C ILE A 56 19.77 38.73 13.23
N PHE A 57 20.59 38.06 12.42
CA PHE A 57 20.13 37.15 11.37
C PHE A 57 20.35 35.71 11.83
N TYR A 58 19.27 34.93 11.95
CA TYR A 58 19.35 33.57 12.46
C TYR A 58 18.79 32.56 11.47
N ASN A 59 19.62 31.56 11.17
CA ASN A 59 19.25 30.36 10.45
C ASN A 59 19.64 29.14 11.30
N GLY A 60 18.68 28.30 11.67
CA GLY A 60 18.94 27.14 12.51
C GLY A 60 17.71 26.52 13.13
N ASN A 61 17.92 25.65 14.12
CA ASN A 61 16.84 24.88 14.73
C ASN A 61 16.04 25.70 15.76
N PRO A 62 14.77 25.34 16.03
CA PRO A 62 13.94 26.06 16.99
C PRO A 62 14.47 26.08 18.44
N ALA A 63 15.35 25.16 18.84
CA ALA A 63 15.88 25.12 20.20
C ALA A 63 16.86 26.28 20.44
N VAL A 64 17.80 26.51 19.51
CA VAL A 64 18.73 27.66 19.58
C VAL A 64 18.02 28.96 19.22
N GLY A 65 17.07 28.94 18.27
CA GLY A 65 16.24 30.11 17.95
C GLY A 65 15.46 30.67 19.15
N LYS A 66 15.08 29.83 20.12
CA LYS A 66 14.44 30.27 21.38
C LYS A 66 15.40 31.05 22.29
N ILE A 67 16.71 30.83 22.19
CA ILE A 67 17.74 31.51 22.98
C ILE A 67 17.90 32.95 22.52
N ILE A 68 17.70 33.22 21.23
CA ILE A 68 17.70 34.58 20.63
C ILE A 68 16.59 35.48 21.20
N ARG A 69 15.67 34.96 22.03
CA ARG A 69 14.83 35.82 22.89
C ARG A 69 15.64 36.79 23.74
N ALA A 70 16.92 36.52 24.04
CA ALA A 70 17.83 37.50 24.65
C ALA A 70 17.91 38.82 23.87
N ALA A 71 17.70 38.82 22.54
CA ALA A 71 17.59 40.02 21.71
C ALA A 71 16.48 40.99 22.13
N THR A 72 15.46 40.49 22.85
CA THR A 72 14.38 41.34 23.38
C THR A 72 14.86 42.29 24.48
N GLU A 73 15.95 41.96 25.18
CA GLU A 73 16.54 42.81 26.21
C GLU A 73 17.00 44.16 25.66
N TYR A 74 17.50 44.18 24.41
CA TYR A 74 17.98 45.39 23.74
C TYR A 74 17.07 45.88 22.61
N LEU A 75 15.90 45.26 22.42
CA LEU A 75 14.99 45.51 21.30
C LEU A 75 15.68 45.38 19.93
N THR A 76 16.65 44.47 19.83
CA THR A 76 17.40 44.24 18.59
C THR A 76 16.48 43.62 17.53
N PRO A 77 16.40 44.20 16.31
CA PRO A 77 15.71 43.60 15.18
C PRO A 77 16.25 42.21 14.84
N VAL A 78 15.35 41.24 14.61
CA VAL A 78 15.72 39.85 14.32
C VAL A 78 15.07 39.39 13.01
N THR A 79 15.86 38.79 12.12
CA THR A 79 15.37 38.01 10.97
C THR A 79 15.54 36.54 11.25
N LEU A 80 14.44 35.79 11.19
CA LEU A 80 14.41 34.35 11.44
C LEU A 80 14.15 33.62 10.13
N GLU A 81 15.20 33.04 9.56
CA GLU A 81 15.11 32.11 8.44
C GLU A 81 14.87 30.70 8.98
N PHE A 82 13.63 30.44 9.35
CA PHE A 82 13.22 29.08 9.67
C PHE A 82 12.92 28.36 8.36
N GLY A 83 13.59 27.22 8.14
CA GLY A 83 13.33 26.37 6.97
C GLY A 83 11.84 26.14 6.72
N GLY A 84 11.46 26.06 5.45
CA GLY A 84 10.08 25.92 5.02
C GLY A 84 9.87 24.72 4.11
N LYS A 85 8.61 24.44 3.76
CA LYS A 85 8.31 23.47 2.71
C LYS A 85 8.83 24.00 1.38
N ASN A 86 9.63 23.21 0.68
CA ASN A 86 10.27 23.56 -0.56
C ASN A 86 9.68 22.75 -1.73
N PRO A 87 8.60 23.23 -2.37
CA PRO A 87 8.03 22.58 -3.54
C PRO A 87 8.94 22.75 -4.75
N VAL A 88 9.10 21.67 -5.52
CA VAL A 88 9.63 21.78 -6.89
C VAL A 88 8.46 21.80 -7.85
N ILE A 89 8.36 22.84 -8.69
CA ILE A 89 7.32 22.94 -9.71
C ILE A 89 7.96 22.64 -11.07
N ILE A 90 7.43 21.62 -11.75
CA ILE A 90 7.83 21.29 -13.12
C ILE A 90 6.75 21.79 -14.06
N ASP A 91 7.10 22.75 -14.90
CA ASP A 91 6.20 23.32 -15.90
C ASP A 91 5.97 22.35 -17.07
N LYS A 92 4.91 22.60 -17.84
CA LYS A 92 4.44 21.74 -18.94
C LYS A 92 5.44 21.53 -20.07
N ASP A 93 6.40 22.45 -20.22
CA ASP A 93 7.40 22.47 -21.30
C ASP A 93 8.84 22.25 -20.77
N ALA A 94 9.00 21.79 -19.52
CA ALA A 94 10.29 21.61 -18.89
C ALA A 94 11.12 20.45 -19.51
N ASP A 95 12.43 20.66 -19.64
CA ASP A 95 13.37 19.58 -19.99
C ASP A 95 13.54 18.60 -18.82
N LEU A 96 12.85 17.47 -18.90
CA LEU A 96 12.77 16.50 -17.81
C LEU A 96 14.12 15.93 -17.40
N GLN A 97 15.05 15.74 -18.34
CA GLN A 97 16.36 15.15 -18.03
C GLN A 97 17.20 16.12 -17.19
N THR A 98 17.28 17.39 -17.61
CA THR A 98 18.00 18.42 -16.84
C THR A 98 17.36 18.64 -15.48
N PHE A 99 16.04 18.78 -15.43
CA PHE A 99 15.33 18.98 -14.16
C PHE A 99 15.46 17.80 -13.21
N ALA A 100 15.47 16.57 -13.71
CA ALA A 100 15.71 15.40 -12.87
C ALA A 100 17.07 15.46 -12.17
N ARG A 101 18.13 15.82 -12.90
CA ARG A 101 19.48 15.98 -12.31
C ARG A 101 19.52 17.07 -11.25
N VAL A 102 18.86 18.21 -11.49
CA VAL A 102 18.77 19.32 -10.51
C VAL A 102 17.99 18.91 -9.26
N ILE A 103 16.85 18.23 -9.43
CA ILE A 103 16.03 17.73 -8.32
C ILE A 103 16.83 16.77 -7.47
N ILE A 104 17.45 15.76 -8.10
CA ILE A 104 18.21 14.75 -7.37
C ILE A 104 19.36 15.41 -6.63
N TRP A 105 20.17 16.24 -7.30
CA TRP A 105 21.28 16.94 -6.65
C TRP A 105 20.81 17.75 -5.43
N GLY A 106 19.74 18.54 -5.58
CA GLY A 106 19.20 19.34 -4.47
C GLY A 106 18.66 18.48 -3.33
N LYS A 107 18.05 17.32 -3.65
CA LYS A 107 17.51 16.38 -2.67
C LYS A 107 18.59 15.61 -1.92
N SER A 108 19.66 15.21 -2.60
CA SER A 108 20.70 14.33 -2.06
C SER A 108 21.92 15.06 -1.52
N ALA A 109 22.09 16.35 -1.82
CA ALA A 109 23.12 17.19 -1.21
C ALA A 109 23.06 17.12 0.32
N ASN A 110 24.20 16.82 0.96
CA ASN A 110 24.32 16.60 2.40
C ASN A 110 23.29 15.59 2.95
N ALA A 111 23.01 14.51 2.21
CA ALA A 111 21.98 13.52 2.53
C ALA A 111 20.58 14.12 2.73
N GLY A 112 20.29 15.24 2.05
CA GLY A 112 19.03 15.98 2.18
C GLY A 112 18.95 16.88 3.41
N GLN A 113 20.00 16.97 4.23
CA GLN A 113 20.11 17.93 5.34
C GLN A 113 20.52 19.31 4.83
N ASN A 114 19.73 19.84 3.91
CA ASN A 114 19.92 21.14 3.28
C ASN A 114 18.58 21.88 3.28
N CYS A 115 18.62 23.18 3.62
CA CYS A 115 17.46 24.07 3.59
C CYS A 115 16.77 24.21 2.22
N VAL A 116 17.48 23.90 1.13
CA VAL A 116 16.91 23.88 -0.24
C VAL A 116 16.60 22.47 -0.75
N SER A 117 16.60 21.46 0.11
CA SER A 117 16.15 20.12 -0.27
C SER A 117 14.67 20.14 -0.66
N GLY A 118 14.32 19.59 -1.82
CA GLY A 118 12.93 19.55 -2.27
C GLY A 118 12.08 18.55 -1.46
N ASP A 119 10.90 18.97 -1.01
CA ASP A 119 9.99 18.11 -0.24
C ASP A 119 9.08 17.27 -1.12
N TYR A 120 8.53 17.88 -2.16
CA TYR A 120 7.58 17.26 -3.09
C TYR A 120 7.65 17.96 -4.45
N VAL A 121 7.30 17.21 -5.50
CA VAL A 121 7.27 17.71 -6.88
C VAL A 121 5.82 17.92 -7.31
N LEU A 122 5.49 19.17 -7.66
CA LEU A 122 4.25 19.53 -8.33
C LEU A 122 4.49 19.49 -9.84
N ASN A 123 4.13 18.37 -10.45
CA ASN A 123 4.37 18.13 -11.87
C ASN A 123 3.18 18.57 -12.73
N LEU A 124 3.37 19.61 -13.53
CA LEU A 124 2.44 20.04 -14.58
C LEU A 124 2.79 19.45 -15.95
N HIS A 125 3.94 18.79 -16.07
CA HIS A 125 4.38 18.17 -17.30
C HIS A 125 3.55 16.92 -17.65
N PRO A 126 3.08 16.77 -18.90
CA PRO A 126 2.20 15.66 -19.29
C PRO A 126 2.87 14.29 -19.18
N LYS A 127 4.20 14.24 -19.24
CA LYS A 127 4.99 13.01 -19.21
C LYS A 127 5.59 12.70 -17.83
N ARG A 128 4.74 12.46 -16.84
CA ARG A 128 5.16 12.14 -15.46
C ARG A 128 6.12 10.95 -15.39
N ASP A 129 5.84 9.86 -16.09
CA ASP A 129 6.60 8.62 -15.94
C ASP A 129 8.01 8.74 -16.52
N GLU A 130 8.19 9.57 -17.56
CA GLU A 130 9.50 9.92 -18.12
C GLU A 130 10.34 10.71 -17.11
N LEU A 131 9.73 11.63 -16.34
CA LEU A 131 10.40 12.33 -15.24
C LEU A 131 10.86 11.36 -14.16
N VAL A 132 10.01 10.41 -13.74
CA VAL A 132 10.37 9.39 -12.75
C VAL A 132 11.56 8.54 -13.22
N LYS A 133 11.57 8.17 -14.50
CA LYS A 133 12.68 7.45 -15.10
C LYS A 133 13.98 8.26 -15.02
N HIS A 134 13.97 9.53 -15.45
CA HIS A 134 15.14 10.39 -15.40
C HIS A 134 15.64 10.68 -13.98
N LEU A 135 14.74 10.77 -13.00
CA LEU A 135 15.13 10.87 -11.58
C LEU A 135 15.91 9.63 -11.13
N SER A 136 15.46 8.43 -11.49
CA SER A 136 16.16 7.18 -11.19
C SER A 136 17.51 7.07 -11.90
N GLU A 137 17.58 7.53 -13.16
CA GLU A 137 18.82 7.59 -13.93
C GLU A 137 19.82 8.55 -13.27
N ALA A 138 19.38 9.74 -12.85
CA ALA A 138 20.22 10.73 -12.18
C ALA A 138 20.76 10.26 -10.82
N ILE A 139 19.96 9.54 -10.01
CA ILE A 139 20.46 8.92 -8.76
C ILE A 139 21.59 7.94 -9.07
N THR A 140 21.40 7.11 -10.09
CA THR A 140 22.39 6.12 -10.50
C THR A 140 23.65 6.77 -11.09
N GLU A 141 23.48 7.85 -11.87
CA GLU A 141 24.56 8.68 -12.41
C GLU A 141 25.43 9.26 -11.27
N PHE A 142 24.81 9.79 -10.22
CA PHE A 142 25.54 10.49 -9.15
C PHE A 142 26.15 9.55 -8.13
N TYR A 143 25.48 8.44 -7.80
CA TYR A 143 25.85 7.62 -6.64
C TYR A 143 26.07 6.15 -6.99
N GLY A 144 26.05 5.79 -8.28
CA GLY A 144 26.19 4.42 -8.75
C GLY A 144 25.00 3.53 -8.40
N ALA A 145 25.14 2.24 -8.70
CA ALA A 145 24.12 1.23 -8.42
C ALA A 145 24.01 0.88 -6.93
N ASN A 146 25.06 1.12 -6.14
CA ASN A 146 25.11 0.89 -4.70
C ASN A 146 25.48 2.17 -3.96
N GLN A 147 24.47 2.95 -3.59
CA GLN A 147 24.66 4.28 -3.00
C GLN A 147 25.32 4.23 -1.61
N LYS A 148 25.25 3.09 -0.92
CA LYS A 148 25.91 2.88 0.38
C LYS A 148 27.44 2.91 0.28
N GLU A 149 27.98 2.47 -0.86
CA GLU A 149 29.41 2.43 -1.14
C GLU A 149 29.90 3.69 -1.85
N SER A 150 28.99 4.60 -2.23
CA SER A 150 29.34 5.85 -2.89
C SER A 150 30.10 6.76 -1.92
N PRO A 151 31.31 7.23 -2.28
CA PRO A 151 32.05 8.18 -1.46
C PRO A 151 31.39 9.57 -1.43
N ASP A 152 30.52 9.86 -2.40
CA ASP A 152 29.89 11.16 -2.60
C ASP A 152 28.49 11.26 -1.96
N TYR A 153 27.95 10.14 -1.46
CA TYR A 153 26.67 10.12 -0.77
C TYR A 153 26.86 10.40 0.73
N GLY A 154 26.28 11.51 1.20
CA GLY A 154 26.36 11.92 2.61
C GLY A 154 25.78 10.87 3.56
N GLN A 155 26.37 10.76 4.75
CA GLN A 155 25.93 9.81 5.79
C GLN A 155 25.44 10.55 7.04
N ILE A 156 24.45 9.97 7.73
CA ILE A 156 24.02 10.47 9.04
C ILE A 156 25.08 10.07 10.08
N ILE A 157 25.94 11.01 10.44
CA ILE A 157 27.06 10.77 11.37
C ILE A 157 26.67 10.85 12.85
N ASN A 158 25.46 11.31 13.16
CA ASN A 158 25.00 11.53 14.53
C ASN A 158 23.98 10.46 14.93
N GLU A 159 24.31 9.70 15.98
CA GLU A 159 23.47 8.59 16.47
C GLU A 159 22.07 9.03 16.88
N ARG A 160 21.92 10.17 17.56
CA ARG A 160 20.62 10.71 17.94
C ARG A 160 19.76 11.05 16.72
N HIS A 161 20.35 11.64 15.69
CA HIS A 161 19.65 11.91 14.43
C HIS A 161 19.35 10.65 13.65
N PHE A 162 20.25 9.66 13.66
CA PHE A 162 20.02 8.36 13.05
C PHE A 162 18.85 7.62 13.72
N VAL A 163 18.82 7.57 15.05
CA VAL A 163 17.71 6.99 15.82
C VAL A 163 16.42 7.74 15.51
N HIS A 164 16.43 9.07 15.57
CA HIS A 164 15.24 9.87 15.27
C HIS A 164 14.70 9.66 13.85
N VAL A 165 15.57 9.65 12.82
CA VAL A 165 15.14 9.37 11.44
C VAL A 165 14.66 7.93 11.31
N SER A 166 15.30 6.97 11.98
CA SER A 166 14.87 5.57 11.99
C SER A 166 13.50 5.38 12.67
N GLU A 167 13.22 6.17 13.73
CA GLU A 167 11.91 6.24 14.37
C GLU A 167 10.88 6.93 13.47
N LEU A 168 11.23 8.01 12.77
CA LEU A 168 10.34 8.68 11.81
C LEU A 168 10.02 7.82 10.59
N LEU A 169 10.94 6.93 10.21
CA LEU A 169 10.73 5.88 9.21
C LEU A 169 9.89 4.72 9.79
N GLU A 170 8.94 5.03 10.68
CA GLU A 170 7.89 4.20 11.29
C GLU A 170 6.96 3.57 10.22
N ILE A 171 7.54 2.78 9.32
CA ILE A 171 6.86 2.15 8.22
C ILE A 171 6.03 1.00 8.81
N THR A 172 4.81 1.33 9.19
CA THR A 172 3.78 0.37 9.62
C THR A 172 3.05 -0.25 8.44
N TYR A 173 3.18 0.36 7.26
CA TYR A 173 2.48 -0.05 6.04
C TYR A 173 3.39 0.10 4.83
N ILE A 174 3.53 -0.97 4.05
CA ILE A 174 4.22 -0.99 2.76
C ILE A 174 3.25 -1.46 1.70
N HIS A 175 3.19 -0.70 0.61
CA HIS A 175 2.49 -1.09 -0.60
C HIS A 175 3.46 -0.93 -1.78
N ALA A 176 4.01 -2.06 -2.23
CA ALA A 176 4.96 -2.13 -3.33
C ALA A 176 4.47 -3.16 -4.37
N CYS A 177 3.25 -2.94 -4.89
CA CYS A 177 2.63 -3.82 -5.87
C CYS A 177 3.03 -3.43 -7.31
N GLY A 178 3.16 -4.41 -8.22
CA GLY A 178 3.36 -4.15 -9.65
C GLY A 178 4.81 -3.84 -10.07
N ASN A 179 5.79 -4.18 -9.25
CA ASN A 179 7.20 -3.85 -9.47
C ASN A 179 8.09 -5.10 -9.65
N HIS A 180 9.28 -4.94 -10.21
CA HIS A 180 10.31 -5.98 -10.24
C HIS A 180 11.25 -5.87 -9.01
N PHE A 181 10.67 -5.70 -7.81
CA PHE A 181 11.45 -5.59 -6.58
C PHE A 181 11.74 -6.96 -5.97
N TRP A 182 12.97 -7.13 -5.45
CA TRP A 182 13.31 -8.27 -4.62
C TRP A 182 12.92 -7.96 -3.18
N ILE A 183 12.23 -8.90 -2.51
CA ILE A 183 11.69 -8.71 -1.16
C ILE A 183 12.75 -8.31 -0.12
N LYS A 184 14.01 -8.75 -0.29
CA LYS A 184 15.14 -8.39 0.58
C LYS A 184 15.52 -6.90 0.56
N TYR A 185 15.22 -6.20 -0.54
CA TYR A 185 15.44 -4.76 -0.63
C TYR A 185 14.30 -3.95 0.01
N ILE A 186 13.15 -4.59 0.20
CA ILE A 186 11.98 -4.00 0.87
C ILE A 186 12.12 -4.22 2.38
N LEU A 187 12.38 -5.45 2.81
CA LEU A 187 12.58 -5.83 4.20
C LEU A 187 14.05 -5.62 4.59
N ILE A 188 14.47 -4.36 4.72
CA ILE A 188 15.84 -4.02 5.13
C ILE A 188 16.07 -4.55 6.55
N ASN A 189 17.07 -5.42 6.70
CA ASN A 189 17.44 -6.03 7.98
C ASN A 189 17.50 -4.98 9.10
N GLY A 190 16.67 -5.17 10.13
CA GLY A 190 16.69 -4.39 11.37
C GLY A 190 15.81 -3.13 11.42
N PHE A 191 15.24 -2.65 10.31
CA PHE A 191 14.51 -1.37 10.30
C PHE A 191 12.98 -1.49 10.34
N MET A 192 12.43 -2.69 10.15
CA MET A 192 10.98 -2.91 9.96
C MET A 192 10.27 -3.57 11.15
N TYR A 193 10.80 -3.39 12.36
CA TYR A 193 10.30 -4.03 13.58
C TYR A 193 8.89 -3.56 14.01
N ARG A 194 8.33 -2.53 13.37
CA ARG A 194 6.94 -2.05 13.56
C ARG A 194 6.03 -2.25 12.35
N LEU A 195 6.49 -2.93 11.31
CA LEU A 195 5.69 -3.16 10.10
C LEU A 195 4.47 -4.00 10.44
N LYS A 196 3.27 -3.46 10.21
CA LYS A 196 1.98 -4.14 10.44
C LYS A 196 1.39 -4.71 9.17
N THR A 197 1.59 -4.05 8.02
CA THR A 197 1.00 -4.47 6.75
C THR A 197 2.03 -4.40 5.62
N LEU A 198 2.16 -5.49 4.88
CA LEU A 198 3.03 -5.62 3.72
C LEU A 198 2.22 -6.09 2.51
N LEU A 199 2.06 -5.23 1.51
CA LEU A 199 1.39 -5.55 0.25
C LEU A 199 2.42 -5.58 -0.87
N LEU A 200 2.61 -6.77 -1.45
CA LEU A 200 3.57 -7.10 -2.50
C LEU A 200 2.89 -7.81 -3.66
N ASP A 201 1.65 -7.43 -3.97
CA ASP A 201 0.87 -8.07 -5.02
C ASP A 201 1.43 -7.74 -6.41
N ARG A 202 1.23 -8.62 -7.39
CA ARG A 202 1.61 -8.40 -8.80
C ARG A 202 3.10 -8.12 -8.98
N ASN A 203 3.97 -8.76 -8.21
CA ASN A 203 5.43 -8.73 -8.44
C ASN A 203 5.89 -10.06 -9.09
N THR A 204 7.20 -10.27 -9.21
CA THR A 204 7.79 -11.51 -9.76
C THR A 204 8.44 -12.37 -8.68
N ILE A 205 7.83 -12.46 -7.49
CA ILE A 205 8.40 -13.22 -6.37
C ILE A 205 8.16 -14.71 -6.60
N HIS A 206 9.24 -15.50 -6.62
CA HIS A 206 9.19 -16.96 -6.85
C HIS A 206 9.50 -17.80 -5.60
N ARG A 207 10.34 -17.26 -4.70
CA ARG A 207 10.79 -17.91 -3.47
C ARG A 207 11.19 -16.84 -2.44
N PHE A 208 11.21 -17.23 -1.18
CA PHE A 208 11.78 -16.43 -0.09
C PHE A 208 13.21 -16.87 0.20
N GLU A 209 14.09 -15.93 0.51
CA GLU A 209 15.40 -16.25 1.08
C GLU A 209 15.21 -16.66 2.57
N PRO A 210 16.09 -17.50 3.15
CA PRO A 210 16.03 -17.81 4.56
C PRO A 210 15.99 -16.54 5.42
N MET A 211 15.20 -16.55 6.50
CA MET A 211 15.08 -15.42 7.43
C MET A 211 14.51 -14.13 6.84
N THR A 212 13.89 -14.17 5.64
CA THR A 212 13.26 -12.99 5.00
C THR A 212 12.34 -12.21 5.96
N PHE A 213 11.58 -12.91 6.81
CA PHE A 213 10.63 -12.29 7.72
C PHE A 213 11.10 -12.24 9.19
N ALA A 214 12.37 -12.53 9.48
CA ALA A 214 12.87 -12.69 10.85
C ALA A 214 12.76 -11.41 11.70
N TYR A 215 12.74 -10.23 11.07
CA TYR A 215 12.75 -8.94 11.76
C TYR A 215 11.40 -8.20 11.73
N VAL A 216 10.35 -8.78 11.13
CA VAL A 216 9.00 -8.18 11.04
C VAL A 216 8.00 -8.90 11.95
N THR A 217 8.35 -9.07 13.22
CA THR A 217 7.66 -9.96 14.16
C THR A 217 6.27 -9.48 14.61
N VAL A 218 5.94 -8.21 14.39
CA VAL A 218 4.63 -7.61 14.74
C VAL A 218 3.70 -7.47 13.55
N ILE A 219 4.05 -8.05 12.40
CA ILE A 219 3.25 -7.94 11.18
C ILE A 219 1.89 -8.62 11.34
N GLU A 220 0.84 -7.93 10.93
CA GLU A 220 -0.57 -8.36 11.06
C GLU A 220 -1.15 -8.81 9.70
N LYS A 221 -0.66 -8.24 8.59
CA LYS A 221 -1.14 -8.56 7.23
C LYS A 221 0.00 -8.66 6.23
N ILE A 222 0.00 -9.75 5.45
CA ILE A 222 0.85 -9.93 4.29
C ILE A 222 -0.03 -10.27 3.08
N SER A 223 0.17 -9.54 1.98
CA SER A 223 -0.42 -9.85 0.68
C SER A 223 0.67 -10.03 -0.36
N LEU A 224 0.64 -11.20 -1.00
CA LEU A 224 1.61 -11.68 -2.00
C LEU A 224 0.84 -12.19 -3.23
N GLN A 225 -0.31 -11.61 -3.52
CA GLN A 225 -1.19 -12.11 -4.57
C GLN A 225 -0.60 -11.87 -5.95
N ALA A 226 -0.95 -12.69 -6.94
CA ALA A 226 -0.49 -12.52 -8.33
C ALA A 226 1.04 -12.46 -8.43
N ASN A 227 1.74 -13.30 -7.68
CA ASN A 227 3.18 -13.51 -7.80
C ASN A 227 3.43 -14.84 -8.53
N LYS A 228 4.64 -15.40 -8.40
CA LYS A 228 5.05 -16.64 -9.07
C LYS A 228 5.57 -17.65 -8.06
N LEU A 229 5.04 -17.61 -6.83
CA LEU A 229 5.43 -18.51 -5.75
C LEU A 229 5.00 -19.92 -6.09
N SER A 230 5.95 -20.84 -6.20
CA SER A 230 5.67 -22.26 -6.43
C SER A 230 5.77 -23.12 -5.17
N HIS A 231 6.49 -22.61 -4.17
CA HIS A 231 6.78 -23.34 -2.94
C HIS A 231 7.00 -22.37 -1.77
N ILE A 232 6.57 -22.78 -0.57
CA ILE A 232 6.84 -22.10 0.69
C ILE A 232 7.62 -23.07 1.57
N ALA A 233 8.89 -22.73 1.83
CA ALA A 233 9.76 -23.59 2.63
C ALA A 233 9.27 -23.63 4.09
N PRO A 234 9.47 -24.74 4.80
CA PRO A 234 9.28 -24.80 6.25
C PRO A 234 10.02 -23.66 6.94
N THR A 235 9.49 -23.16 8.05
CA THR A 235 10.07 -22.07 8.84
C THR A 235 10.08 -20.67 8.22
N THR A 236 9.63 -20.50 6.96
CA THR A 236 9.55 -19.19 6.29
C THR A 236 8.85 -18.15 7.16
N PHE A 237 7.79 -18.56 7.88
CA PHE A 237 6.94 -17.69 8.69
C PHE A 237 7.11 -17.88 10.22
N ASN A 238 8.19 -18.53 10.67
CA ASN A 238 8.38 -18.92 12.08
C ASN A 238 8.27 -17.77 13.09
N ALA A 239 8.55 -16.53 12.67
CA ALA A 239 8.57 -15.36 13.54
C ALA A 239 7.27 -14.52 13.48
N LEU A 240 6.24 -14.98 12.76
CA LEU A 240 5.04 -14.18 12.44
C LEU A 240 3.84 -14.48 13.33
N ASP A 241 4.10 -14.52 14.64
CA ASP A 241 3.10 -14.82 15.67
C ASP A 241 1.91 -13.86 15.66
N HIS A 242 2.07 -12.63 15.17
CA HIS A 242 1.02 -11.60 15.12
C HIS A 242 0.22 -11.58 13.82
N LEU A 243 0.61 -12.40 12.82
CA LEU A 243 -0.01 -12.36 11.50
C LEU A 243 -1.45 -12.87 11.58
N ARG A 244 -2.38 -12.08 11.06
CA ARG A 244 -3.83 -12.36 11.03
C ARG A 244 -4.32 -12.65 9.62
N VAL A 245 -3.76 -12.00 8.62
CA VAL A 245 -4.21 -12.11 7.23
C VAL A 245 -3.04 -12.44 6.32
N LEU A 246 -3.16 -13.57 5.60
CA LEU A 246 -2.20 -13.97 4.59
C LEU A 246 -2.93 -14.18 3.26
N MET A 247 -2.58 -13.38 2.25
CA MET A 247 -3.16 -13.47 0.92
C MET A 247 -2.12 -13.98 -0.09
N LEU A 248 -2.35 -15.17 -0.63
CA LEU A 248 -1.48 -15.89 -1.56
C LEU A 248 -2.18 -16.25 -2.87
N ALA A 249 -3.33 -15.62 -3.15
CA ALA A 249 -4.12 -15.90 -4.34
C ALA A 249 -3.34 -15.66 -5.65
N ASN A 250 -3.65 -16.41 -6.70
CA ASN A 250 -3.02 -16.28 -8.01
C ASN A 250 -1.50 -16.48 -7.94
N ASN A 251 -1.05 -17.60 -7.36
CA ASN A 251 0.34 -18.03 -7.40
C ASN A 251 0.42 -19.40 -8.10
N SER A 252 1.50 -20.14 -7.91
CA SER A 252 1.70 -21.47 -8.53
C SER A 252 2.03 -22.52 -7.47
N LEU A 253 1.47 -22.38 -6.27
CA LEU A 253 1.74 -23.28 -5.15
C LEU A 253 1.16 -24.67 -5.47
N THR A 254 2.00 -25.70 -5.41
CA THR A 254 1.61 -27.09 -5.70
C THR A 254 1.60 -27.99 -4.47
N VAL A 255 2.36 -27.64 -3.43
CA VAL A 255 2.45 -28.43 -2.19
C VAL A 255 2.72 -27.52 -1.00
N PHE A 256 2.08 -27.84 0.13
CA PHE A 256 2.51 -27.36 1.44
C PHE A 256 3.29 -28.47 2.13
N GLU A 257 4.60 -28.28 2.23
CA GLU A 257 5.41 -29.14 3.09
C GLU A 257 4.95 -29.00 4.55
N LYS A 258 5.12 -30.08 5.32
CA LYS A 258 4.85 -30.07 6.75
C LYS A 258 5.62 -28.92 7.41
N GLY A 259 4.90 -28.02 8.06
CA GLY A 259 5.48 -26.87 8.74
C GLY A 259 5.70 -25.62 7.86
N ALA A 260 5.24 -25.62 6.62
CA ALA A 260 5.29 -24.43 5.74
C ALA A 260 4.48 -23.24 6.27
N LEU A 261 3.41 -23.50 7.05
CA LEU A 261 2.57 -22.48 7.68
C LEU A 261 2.86 -22.29 9.17
N ASP A 262 3.96 -22.84 9.68
CA ASP A 262 4.35 -22.70 11.08
C ASP A 262 4.75 -21.27 11.45
N GLY A 263 4.57 -20.91 12.72
CA GLY A 263 4.86 -19.59 13.27
C GLY A 263 3.71 -18.58 13.16
N MET A 264 2.64 -18.88 12.44
CA MET A 264 1.48 -17.98 12.28
C MET A 264 0.28 -18.41 13.14
N LYS A 265 0.53 -18.66 14.44
CA LYS A 265 -0.48 -19.22 15.37
C LYS A 265 -1.75 -18.37 15.54
N ASN A 266 -1.68 -17.08 15.19
CA ASN A 266 -2.81 -16.16 15.24
C ASN A 266 -3.44 -15.86 13.87
N LEU A 267 -3.17 -16.69 12.84
CA LEU A 267 -3.73 -16.48 11.51
C LEU A 267 -5.24 -16.69 11.53
N GLN A 268 -5.95 -15.71 10.98
CA GLN A 268 -7.41 -15.62 10.99
C GLN A 268 -7.99 -15.82 9.58
N GLN A 269 -7.34 -15.27 8.56
CA GLN A 269 -7.72 -15.39 7.16
C GLN A 269 -6.55 -15.90 6.32
N LEU A 270 -6.83 -16.89 5.50
CA LEU A 270 -5.89 -17.44 4.54
C LEU A 270 -6.55 -17.53 3.15
N ASN A 271 -5.96 -16.87 2.16
CA ASN A 271 -6.43 -16.95 0.79
C ASN A 271 -5.41 -17.69 -0.10
N LEU A 272 -5.78 -18.86 -0.59
CA LEU A 272 -5.01 -19.73 -1.48
C LEU A 272 -5.68 -19.90 -2.85
N ARG A 273 -6.65 -19.05 -3.18
CA ARG A 273 -7.39 -19.10 -4.44
C ARG A 273 -6.47 -19.10 -5.66
N ASN A 274 -6.81 -19.85 -6.68
CA ASN A 274 -6.07 -19.85 -7.95
C ASN A 274 -4.58 -20.18 -7.75
N ASN A 275 -4.34 -21.35 -7.17
CA ASN A 275 -3.05 -22.03 -7.12
C ASN A 275 -3.21 -23.40 -7.79
N SER A 276 -2.27 -24.33 -7.59
CA SER A 276 -2.31 -25.66 -8.23
C SER A 276 -2.21 -26.77 -7.18
N LEU A 277 -2.93 -26.62 -6.06
CA LEU A 277 -2.92 -27.58 -4.96
C LEU A 277 -3.74 -28.83 -5.34
N PRO A 278 -3.17 -30.05 -5.32
CA PRO A 278 -3.90 -31.26 -5.71
C PRO A 278 -4.65 -31.94 -4.55
N VAL A 279 -4.25 -31.68 -3.30
CA VAL A 279 -4.76 -32.35 -2.10
C VAL A 279 -4.72 -31.42 -0.89
N ILE A 280 -5.69 -31.56 0.02
CA ILE A 280 -5.64 -30.97 1.37
C ILE A 280 -5.30 -32.09 2.37
N THR A 281 -4.13 -32.02 2.98
CA THR A 281 -3.65 -33.03 3.95
C THR A 281 -3.97 -32.64 5.39
N ASN A 282 -3.90 -33.60 6.32
CA ASN A 282 -4.05 -33.35 7.75
C ASN A 282 -2.98 -32.41 8.34
N ASP A 283 -1.82 -32.32 7.71
CA ASP A 283 -0.70 -31.46 8.10
C ASP A 283 -0.81 -30.03 7.52
N THR A 284 -1.66 -29.82 6.50
CA THR A 284 -1.69 -28.55 5.74
C THR A 284 -2.08 -27.35 6.64
N LEU A 285 -3.10 -27.50 7.48
CA LEU A 285 -3.65 -26.41 8.32
C LEU A 285 -3.53 -26.68 9.83
N TYR A 286 -2.80 -27.72 10.22
CA TYR A 286 -2.76 -28.23 11.60
C TYR A 286 -2.32 -27.18 12.63
N THR A 287 -1.44 -26.25 12.25
CA THR A 287 -0.86 -25.23 13.13
C THR A 287 -1.65 -23.92 13.18
N LEU A 288 -2.85 -23.86 12.58
CA LEU A 288 -3.68 -22.66 12.45
C LEU A 288 -5.02 -22.77 13.21
N PRO A 289 -5.04 -22.99 14.54
CA PRO A 289 -6.25 -23.35 15.28
C PRO A 289 -7.33 -22.25 15.32
N ILE A 290 -6.94 -20.97 15.13
CA ILE A 290 -7.88 -19.84 15.18
C ILE A 290 -8.35 -19.35 13.81
N LEU A 291 -7.97 -20.04 12.74
CA LEU A 291 -8.37 -19.70 11.38
C LEU A 291 -9.90 -19.71 11.28
N TYR A 292 -10.47 -18.60 10.80
CA TYR A 292 -11.92 -18.45 10.66
C TYR A 292 -12.37 -18.41 9.19
N ALA A 293 -11.50 -18.04 8.26
CA ALA A 293 -11.80 -18.01 6.84
C ALA A 293 -10.65 -18.59 6.02
N VAL A 294 -10.96 -19.52 5.12
CA VAL A 294 -10.00 -20.07 4.16
C VAL A 294 -10.61 -20.19 2.76
N ASP A 295 -9.87 -19.70 1.77
CA ASP A 295 -10.23 -19.78 0.35
C ASP A 295 -9.28 -20.74 -0.37
N PHE A 296 -9.79 -21.88 -0.81
CA PHE A 296 -9.11 -22.87 -1.65
C PHE A 296 -9.67 -22.91 -3.07
N SER A 297 -10.52 -21.96 -3.44
CA SER A 297 -11.21 -22.00 -4.73
C SER A 297 -10.24 -21.94 -5.91
N TYR A 298 -10.63 -22.47 -7.07
CA TYR A 298 -9.80 -22.47 -8.28
C TYR A 298 -8.44 -23.16 -8.04
N ASN A 299 -8.44 -24.35 -7.46
CA ASN A 299 -7.24 -25.19 -7.37
C ASN A 299 -7.51 -26.52 -8.11
N ASP A 300 -6.56 -27.45 -8.03
CA ASP A 300 -6.67 -28.77 -8.64
C ASP A 300 -7.05 -29.84 -7.59
N ILE A 301 -7.72 -29.45 -6.49
CA ILE A 301 -7.93 -30.32 -5.34
C ILE A 301 -8.87 -31.45 -5.74
N SER A 302 -8.38 -32.68 -5.64
CA SER A 302 -9.14 -33.90 -5.95
C SER A 302 -9.45 -34.74 -4.71
N GLN A 303 -8.67 -34.55 -3.64
CA GLN A 303 -8.77 -35.32 -2.40
C GLN A 303 -8.61 -34.40 -1.17
N ILE A 304 -9.37 -34.71 -0.12
CA ILE A 304 -9.24 -34.11 1.21
C ILE A 304 -9.02 -35.26 2.19
N GLU A 305 -7.92 -35.24 2.94
CA GLU A 305 -7.64 -36.28 3.92
C GLU A 305 -8.56 -36.19 5.14
N SER A 306 -8.86 -37.36 5.73
CA SER A 306 -9.62 -37.43 6.97
C SER A 306 -8.93 -36.62 8.08
N GLY A 307 -9.69 -35.70 8.68
CA GLY A 307 -9.20 -34.84 9.76
C GLY A 307 -8.45 -33.57 9.30
N ALA A 308 -8.39 -33.28 8.00
CA ALA A 308 -7.79 -32.04 7.46
C ALA A 308 -8.28 -30.75 8.14
N PHE A 309 -9.53 -30.73 8.62
CA PHE A 309 -10.14 -29.57 9.25
C PHE A 309 -10.36 -29.72 10.78
N ASP A 310 -9.92 -30.83 11.39
CA ASP A 310 -10.27 -31.17 12.79
C ASP A 310 -9.79 -30.13 13.82
N LYS A 311 -8.65 -29.48 13.54
CA LYS A 311 -8.04 -28.46 14.41
C LYS A 311 -8.65 -27.07 14.24
N LEU A 312 -9.41 -26.82 13.19
CA LEU A 312 -9.93 -25.50 12.85
C LEU A 312 -11.24 -25.22 13.59
N VAL A 313 -11.13 -25.04 14.92
CA VAL A 313 -12.30 -24.96 15.81
C VAL A 313 -13.16 -23.71 15.57
N ASN A 314 -12.59 -22.67 14.97
CA ASN A 314 -13.24 -21.39 14.70
C ASN A 314 -13.60 -21.19 13.21
N LEU A 315 -13.45 -22.23 12.38
CA LEU A 315 -13.67 -22.09 10.94
C LEU A 315 -15.13 -21.74 10.65
N TYR A 316 -15.34 -20.56 10.08
CA TYR A 316 -16.65 -19.99 9.82
C TYR A 316 -16.97 -19.97 8.32
N TRP A 317 -15.96 -19.77 7.47
CA TRP A 317 -16.10 -19.65 6.03
C TRP A 317 -15.03 -20.50 5.32
N LEU A 318 -15.48 -21.39 4.44
CA LEU A 318 -14.66 -22.29 3.65
C LEU A 318 -15.13 -22.25 2.19
N ASP A 319 -14.23 -21.89 1.29
CA ASP A 319 -14.48 -21.96 -0.15
C ASP A 319 -13.60 -23.03 -0.79
N LEU A 320 -14.25 -24.05 -1.35
CA LEU A 320 -13.66 -25.15 -2.09
C LEU A 320 -14.09 -25.11 -3.57
N SER A 321 -14.80 -24.07 -4.02
CA SER A 321 -15.38 -24.02 -5.37
C SER A 321 -14.34 -24.10 -6.49
N HIS A 322 -14.75 -24.54 -7.68
CA HIS A 322 -13.86 -24.70 -8.84
C HIS A 322 -12.61 -25.54 -8.50
N ASN A 323 -12.85 -26.77 -8.06
CA ASN A 323 -11.84 -27.79 -7.81
C ASN A 323 -12.26 -29.10 -8.51
N ASN A 324 -11.50 -30.18 -8.31
CA ASN A 324 -11.75 -31.48 -8.93
C ASN A 324 -12.22 -32.53 -7.93
N ILE A 325 -12.94 -32.13 -6.89
CA ILE A 325 -13.38 -33.03 -5.81
C ILE A 325 -14.51 -33.92 -6.34
N SER A 326 -14.28 -35.24 -6.34
CA SER A 326 -15.27 -36.22 -6.82
C SER A 326 -16.08 -36.88 -5.71
N THR A 327 -15.53 -37.01 -4.52
CA THR A 327 -16.20 -37.58 -3.34
C THR A 327 -15.67 -36.93 -2.07
N LEU A 328 -16.45 -36.99 -1.00
CA LEU A 328 -16.04 -36.57 0.34
C LEU A 328 -16.22 -37.75 1.31
N GLU A 329 -15.17 -38.08 2.07
CA GLU A 329 -15.22 -39.16 3.06
C GLU A 329 -16.06 -38.77 4.28
N ASP A 330 -16.78 -39.74 4.85
CA ASP A 330 -17.58 -39.50 6.06
C ASP A 330 -16.70 -38.97 7.20
N GLY A 331 -17.19 -37.92 7.86
CA GLY A 331 -16.46 -37.24 8.91
C GLY A 331 -15.37 -36.27 8.44
N THR A 332 -15.29 -35.95 7.13
CA THR A 332 -14.42 -34.85 6.64
C THR A 332 -14.70 -33.54 7.39
N PHE A 333 -15.98 -33.27 7.68
CA PHE A 333 -16.40 -32.14 8.50
C PHE A 333 -17.00 -32.61 9.83
N LYS A 334 -16.21 -32.58 10.91
CA LYS A 334 -16.67 -32.96 12.26
C LYS A 334 -17.34 -31.83 13.03
N ARG A 335 -16.95 -30.58 12.74
CA ARG A 335 -17.44 -29.37 13.41
C ARG A 335 -18.32 -28.58 12.46
N LYS A 336 -19.23 -27.76 13.00
CA LYS A 336 -20.05 -26.85 12.21
C LYS A 336 -19.17 -25.78 11.56
N ILE A 337 -19.26 -25.66 10.24
CA ILE A 337 -18.76 -24.53 9.46
C ILE A 337 -19.99 -23.80 8.95
N ALA A 338 -20.10 -22.49 9.21
CA ALA A 338 -21.34 -21.75 8.92
C ALA A 338 -21.56 -21.54 7.41
N ASN A 339 -20.49 -21.40 6.64
CA ASN A 339 -20.54 -21.16 5.20
C ASN A 339 -19.55 -22.10 4.50
N ILE A 340 -20.07 -22.96 3.61
CA ILE A 340 -19.26 -23.82 2.75
C ILE A 340 -19.67 -23.58 1.31
N ILE A 341 -18.73 -23.14 0.48
CA ILE A 341 -18.92 -23.00 -0.96
C ILE A 341 -18.22 -24.20 -1.62
N ILE A 342 -18.97 -25.01 -2.36
CA ILE A 342 -18.46 -26.23 -3.03
C ILE A 342 -19.01 -26.35 -4.46
N ASP A 343 -19.19 -25.20 -5.09
CA ASP A 343 -19.64 -25.08 -6.48
C ASP A 343 -18.59 -25.58 -7.48
N GLU A 344 -19.01 -25.91 -8.69
CA GLU A 344 -18.17 -26.24 -9.84
C GLU A 344 -17.11 -27.32 -9.51
N GLN A 345 -17.61 -28.49 -9.12
CA GLN A 345 -16.83 -29.70 -8.83
C GLN A 345 -17.25 -30.84 -9.76
N ASN A 346 -16.46 -31.92 -9.75
CA ASN A 346 -16.82 -33.20 -10.35
C ASN A 346 -17.47 -34.16 -9.33
N LEU A 347 -18.31 -33.64 -8.43
CA LEU A 347 -18.91 -34.42 -7.33
C LEU A 347 -19.85 -35.52 -7.84
N MET A 348 -19.62 -36.74 -7.38
CA MET A 348 -20.49 -37.89 -7.61
C MET A 348 -21.62 -37.90 -6.58
N TYR A 349 -22.87 -37.77 -7.05
CA TYR A 349 -24.06 -37.83 -6.21
C TYR A 349 -24.47 -39.29 -5.91
N ASP A 350 -23.68 -39.98 -5.09
CA ASP A 350 -23.94 -41.36 -4.68
C ASP A 350 -24.25 -41.48 -3.16
N LYS A 351 -24.44 -42.71 -2.68
CA LYS A 351 -24.72 -42.98 -1.26
C LYS A 351 -23.61 -42.50 -0.32
N LYS A 352 -22.37 -42.34 -0.80
CA LYS A 352 -21.24 -41.85 0.00
C LYS A 352 -21.37 -40.36 0.29
N LEU A 353 -22.14 -39.60 -0.48
CA LEU A 353 -22.37 -38.17 -0.23
C LEU A 353 -23.52 -37.89 0.76
N ASN A 354 -24.33 -38.90 1.12
CA ASN A 354 -25.50 -38.73 2.00
C ASN A 354 -25.14 -38.12 3.36
N TRP A 355 -23.99 -38.48 3.94
CA TRP A 355 -23.55 -37.92 5.21
C TRP A 355 -23.32 -36.40 5.10
N PHE A 356 -22.81 -35.93 3.96
CA PHE A 356 -22.50 -34.52 3.73
C PHE A 356 -23.79 -33.71 3.61
N VAL A 357 -24.78 -34.22 2.87
CA VAL A 357 -26.12 -33.62 2.80
C VAL A 357 -26.76 -33.54 4.19
N ALA A 358 -26.69 -34.63 4.96
CA ALA A 358 -27.19 -34.67 6.33
C ALA A 358 -26.45 -33.67 7.24
N TYR A 359 -25.13 -33.53 7.08
CA TYR A 359 -24.31 -32.56 7.78
C TYR A 359 -24.75 -31.12 7.47
N LEU A 360 -24.97 -30.77 6.20
CA LEU A 360 -25.38 -29.43 5.78
C LEU A 360 -26.73 -29.03 6.40
N VAL A 361 -27.71 -29.94 6.33
CA VAL A 361 -29.05 -29.73 6.90
C VAL A 361 -29.00 -29.63 8.42
N LYS A 362 -28.33 -30.59 9.09
CA LYS A 362 -28.24 -30.62 10.56
C LYS A 362 -27.58 -29.37 11.13
N ASN A 363 -26.55 -28.86 10.46
CA ASN A 363 -25.77 -27.72 10.93
C ASN A 363 -26.27 -26.36 10.39
N GLN A 364 -27.29 -26.36 9.52
CA GLN A 364 -27.80 -25.16 8.84
C GLN A 364 -26.66 -24.39 8.15
N VAL A 365 -25.88 -25.11 7.34
CA VAL A 365 -24.75 -24.53 6.61
C VAL A 365 -25.28 -23.73 5.43
N HIS A 366 -24.86 -22.48 5.30
CA HIS A 366 -25.10 -21.72 4.08
C HIS A 366 -24.16 -22.23 2.98
N THR A 367 -24.74 -22.65 1.86
CA THR A 367 -23.97 -23.21 0.75
C THR A 367 -24.59 -22.81 -0.58
N PHE A 368 -23.75 -22.78 -1.61
CA PHE A 368 -24.16 -22.61 -3.00
C PHE A 368 -23.86 -23.93 -3.71
N PHE A 369 -24.92 -24.59 -4.21
CA PHE A 369 -24.80 -25.71 -5.12
C PHE A 369 -25.14 -25.25 -6.52
N SER A 370 -24.32 -25.62 -7.51
CA SER A 370 -24.76 -25.62 -8.89
C SER A 370 -25.98 -26.55 -9.03
N PRO A 371 -26.97 -26.19 -9.88
CA PRO A 371 -28.09 -27.07 -10.16
C PRO A 371 -27.57 -28.45 -10.60
N ILE A 372 -28.07 -29.51 -9.97
CA ILE A 372 -27.78 -30.88 -10.41
C ILE A 372 -28.16 -30.95 -11.90
N PRO A 373 -27.27 -31.35 -12.81
CA PRO A 373 -27.65 -31.60 -14.20
C PRO A 373 -28.83 -32.58 -14.19
N GLU A 374 -29.96 -32.22 -14.79
CA GLU A 374 -31.04 -33.18 -14.98
C GLU A 374 -30.42 -34.43 -15.63
N PRO A 375 -30.73 -35.64 -15.14
CA PRO A 375 -30.22 -36.85 -15.76
C PRO A 375 -30.57 -36.78 -17.24
N GLU A 376 -29.55 -36.86 -18.11
CA GLU A 376 -29.76 -36.98 -19.54
C GLU A 376 -30.80 -38.07 -19.74
N LYS A 377 -31.94 -37.70 -20.33
CA LYS A 377 -33.01 -38.64 -20.62
C LYS A 377 -32.38 -39.76 -21.44
N ALA A 378 -32.27 -40.94 -20.84
CA ALA A 378 -32.11 -42.16 -21.60
C ALA A 378 -33.32 -42.21 -22.55
N GLU A 379 -33.07 -42.00 -23.83
CA GLU A 379 -33.99 -42.40 -24.89
C GLU A 379 -34.10 -43.93 -24.82
N ASP A 380 -35.08 -44.41 -24.06
CA ASP A 380 -35.60 -45.76 -24.24
C ASP A 380 -37.13 -45.71 -24.07
N ASP A 381 -37.78 -45.83 -25.22
CA ASP A 381 -39.20 -46.06 -25.41
C ASP A 381 -39.67 -47.28 -24.61
N ILE A 382 -40.33 -47.08 -23.48
CA ILE A 382 -41.31 -48.05 -22.97
C ILE A 382 -42.56 -47.31 -22.48
N ALA A 383 -43.58 -47.37 -23.33
CA ALA A 383 -44.94 -46.97 -23.01
C ALA A 383 -45.53 -47.89 -21.93
N LEU A 384 -45.88 -47.34 -20.77
CA LEU A 384 -46.90 -47.91 -19.89
C LEU A 384 -47.80 -46.80 -19.31
N LYS A 385 -49.10 -47.07 -19.39
CA LYS A 385 -50.23 -46.16 -19.15
C LYS A 385 -50.49 -45.92 -17.66
N GLU A 386 -50.94 -44.68 -17.39
CA GLU A 386 -51.83 -44.16 -16.35
C GLU A 386 -52.07 -44.96 -15.05
N GLU A 387 -51.89 -44.27 -13.92
CA GLU A 387 -52.95 -44.16 -12.91
C GLU A 387 -52.83 -42.83 -12.13
N GLU A 388 -53.92 -42.04 -12.16
CA GLU A 388 -54.09 -40.79 -11.42
C GLU A 388 -54.22 -41.05 -9.91
N VAL A 389 -53.43 -40.35 -9.09
CA VAL A 389 -53.82 -40.02 -7.71
C VAL A 389 -53.67 -38.52 -7.48
N ASN A 390 -54.82 -37.88 -7.45
CA ASN A 390 -55.05 -36.48 -7.08
C ASN A 390 -54.75 -36.27 -5.59
N SER A 391 -53.77 -35.43 -5.24
CA SER A 391 -53.94 -34.50 -4.11
C SER A 391 -53.09 -33.24 -4.30
N LYS A 392 -53.78 -32.10 -4.17
CA LYS A 392 -53.32 -30.74 -4.47
C LYS A 392 -52.13 -30.35 -3.59
N SER A 393 -50.97 -30.22 -4.24
CA SER A 393 -49.79 -29.54 -3.73
C SER A 393 -50.12 -28.08 -3.37
N SER A 394 -49.63 -27.73 -2.20
CA SER A 394 -49.73 -26.46 -1.49
C SER A 394 -49.21 -25.28 -2.31
N ARG A 395 -49.95 -24.18 -2.16
CA ARG A 395 -49.68 -22.84 -2.70
C ARG A 395 -48.24 -22.41 -2.46
N ASN A 396 -47.58 -22.00 -3.55
CA ASN A 396 -46.68 -20.84 -3.68
C ASN A 396 -46.23 -20.21 -2.35
N LEU A 397 -45.10 -20.66 -1.80
CA LEU A 397 -44.34 -19.88 -0.83
C LEU A 397 -43.32 -19.04 -1.61
N ARG A 398 -43.73 -17.85 -2.08
CA ARG A 398 -42.79 -16.81 -2.52
C ARG A 398 -42.30 -16.08 -1.28
N ILE A 399 -41.13 -16.45 -0.76
CA ILE A 399 -40.44 -15.65 0.26
C ILE A 399 -39.62 -14.59 -0.48
N TYR A 400 -40.03 -13.33 -0.35
CA TYR A 400 -39.23 -12.16 -0.70
C TYR A 400 -38.25 -11.88 0.44
N THR A 401 -36.96 -11.92 0.17
CA THR A 401 -35.93 -11.52 1.14
C THR A 401 -35.98 -10.01 1.33
N ILE A 402 -36.28 -9.60 2.56
CA ILE A 402 -36.16 -8.23 3.07
C ILE A 402 -34.66 -7.95 3.25
N ILE A 403 -34.09 -7.06 2.44
CA ILE A 403 -32.74 -6.53 2.65
C ILE A 403 -32.86 -5.42 3.71
N GLY A 404 -32.48 -5.75 4.94
CA GLY A 404 -32.23 -4.77 6.00
C GLY A 404 -30.92 -4.02 5.73
N LEU A 405 -31.02 -2.83 5.14
CA LEU A 405 -29.94 -1.84 5.14
C LEU A 405 -30.08 -0.97 6.40
N THR A 406 -29.27 -1.23 7.43
CA THR A 406 -29.08 -0.27 8.52
C THR A 406 -27.86 0.60 8.28
N SER A 407 -28.15 1.82 7.79
CA SER A 407 -27.61 3.11 8.23
C SER A 407 -26.08 3.34 8.21
N PHE A 408 -25.59 3.98 7.15
CA PHE A 408 -25.08 5.37 7.17
C PHE A 408 -24.60 5.75 5.76
N GLY A 409 -25.36 6.59 5.05
CA GLY A 409 -24.91 7.07 3.74
C GLY A 409 -25.99 7.59 2.81
N ILE A 410 -26.87 8.51 3.25
CA ILE A 410 -27.60 9.40 2.34
C ILE A 410 -27.73 10.78 2.99
N LEU A 411 -26.81 11.67 2.65
CA LEU A 411 -27.07 13.11 2.53
C LEU A 411 -26.28 13.62 1.33
N LEU A 412 -26.75 13.30 0.11
CA LEU A 412 -26.65 14.15 -1.08
C LEU A 412 -27.24 13.35 -2.26
N LEU A 413 -28.46 13.71 -2.67
CA LEU A 413 -28.99 13.67 -4.04
C LEU A 413 -30.53 13.67 -4.00
N LEU A 414 -31.08 14.70 -3.38
CA LEU A 414 -32.32 15.30 -3.85
C LEU A 414 -31.90 16.52 -4.67
N ILE A 415 -32.02 16.43 -5.99
CA ILE A 415 -32.48 17.47 -6.91
C ILE A 415 -32.42 16.88 -8.33
N LEU A 416 -33.59 16.86 -8.98
CA LEU A 416 -33.90 16.57 -10.39
C LEU A 416 -34.62 15.25 -10.68
N VAL A 417 -35.87 15.20 -10.24
CA VAL A 417 -36.98 14.72 -11.07
C VAL A 417 -37.65 15.95 -11.68
N ILE A 418 -37.47 16.20 -12.97
CA ILE A 418 -38.45 16.90 -13.82
C ILE A 418 -38.43 16.27 -15.21
N HIS A 419 -39.51 15.55 -15.52
CA HIS A 419 -40.18 15.35 -16.83
C HIS A 419 -39.37 14.82 -18.02
N SER A 420 -39.92 14.02 -18.95
CA SER A 420 -41.16 13.26 -19.09
C SER A 420 -41.06 12.61 -20.47
N CYS A 421 -41.39 11.31 -20.53
CA CYS A 421 -42.05 10.57 -21.61
C CYS A 421 -41.60 10.66 -23.10
N CYS A 422 -41.55 9.43 -23.65
CA CYS A 422 -41.74 9.01 -25.06
C CYS A 422 -40.58 9.32 -26.02
N SER A 423 -40.12 8.42 -26.90
CA SER A 423 -40.73 7.23 -27.48
C SER A 423 -39.69 6.21 -27.96
N LYS A 424 -40.13 4.95 -28.10
CA LYS A 424 -39.54 3.85 -28.88
C LYS A 424 -38.85 4.32 -30.18
N THR A 425 -37.66 3.77 -30.51
CA THR A 425 -37.41 2.79 -31.60
C THR A 425 -35.91 2.58 -31.90
N ARG A 426 -35.54 1.30 -32.05
CA ARG A 426 -34.58 0.65 -33.00
C ARG A 426 -33.26 1.33 -33.43
N ASN A 427 -32.19 0.56 -33.21
CA ASN A 427 -31.06 0.18 -34.09
C ASN A 427 -30.30 1.20 -34.96
N VAL A 428 -28.99 0.90 -35.03
CA VAL A 428 -28.01 1.03 -36.13
C VAL A 428 -26.93 2.11 -35.98
N ASN A 429 -25.69 1.61 -36.08
CA ASN A 429 -24.40 2.27 -36.26
C ASN A 429 -24.36 3.32 -37.40
N LEU A 430 -23.48 4.32 -37.28
CA LEU A 430 -22.34 4.64 -38.17
C LEU A 430 -21.96 6.15 -38.14
N VAL A 431 -20.71 6.41 -37.74
CA VAL A 431 -19.64 7.13 -38.50
C VAL A 431 -19.75 8.65 -38.81
N THR A 432 -18.58 9.30 -38.61
CA THR A 432 -18.01 10.58 -39.17
C THR A 432 -18.59 11.92 -38.71
N GLN A 433 -17.80 12.75 -38.00
CA GLN A 433 -16.82 13.76 -38.48
C GLN A 433 -17.46 15.03 -39.07
N ILE A 434 -16.96 16.19 -38.60
CA ILE A 434 -16.81 17.55 -39.20
C ILE A 434 -16.83 18.53 -38.01
N GLN A 435 -15.70 19.06 -37.52
CA GLN A 435 -14.81 20.13 -38.03
C GLN A 435 -15.20 21.56 -37.60
N ASP A 436 -14.16 22.25 -37.10
CA ASP A 436 -13.81 23.68 -37.19
C ASP A 436 -14.42 24.73 -36.21
N GLU A 437 -13.62 25.03 -35.17
CA GLU A 437 -13.09 26.32 -34.65
C GLU A 437 -13.68 27.70 -35.12
N PRO A 438 -13.27 28.86 -34.51
CA PRO A 438 -12.72 29.18 -33.17
C PRO A 438 -13.37 30.46 -32.56
N LEU A 439 -13.04 30.88 -31.32
CA LEU A 439 -12.76 32.30 -30.96
C LEU A 439 -12.52 32.60 -29.45
N SER A 440 -11.28 33.01 -29.19
CA SER A 440 -10.81 34.14 -28.36
C SER A 440 -11.12 34.26 -26.85
N LEU A 441 -10.03 34.19 -26.09
CA LEU A 441 -9.72 34.88 -24.83
C LEU A 441 -10.33 36.29 -24.69
N LYS A 442 -10.93 36.59 -23.53
CA LYS A 442 -10.62 37.81 -22.75
C LYS A 442 -11.30 37.89 -21.37
N LYS A 443 -10.50 38.33 -20.39
CA LYS A 443 -10.82 38.96 -19.08
C LYS A 443 -11.03 38.05 -17.86
N PHE A 444 -9.92 37.59 -17.31
CA PHE A 444 -9.75 37.46 -15.86
C PHE A 444 -9.63 38.85 -15.22
N ARG A 445 -10.41 39.11 -14.17
CA ARG A 445 -10.16 40.16 -13.15
C ARG A 445 -9.98 39.48 -11.79
N PRO A 446 -9.10 40.00 -10.91
CA PRO A 446 -8.73 39.37 -9.65
C PRO A 446 -9.67 39.81 -8.51
N CYS A 447 -9.99 38.90 -7.59
CA CYS A 447 -10.57 39.24 -6.28
C CYS A 447 -9.81 38.43 -5.23
N LYS A 448 -8.83 39.08 -4.58
CA LYS A 448 -8.90 39.66 -3.22
C LYS A 448 -9.05 38.61 -2.11
N THR A 449 -7.98 38.55 -1.33
CA THR A 449 -7.83 37.95 -0.01
C THR A 449 -8.82 38.56 0.99
N SER A 450 -9.52 37.70 1.73
CA SER A 450 -9.98 38.01 3.09
C SER A 450 -10.28 36.72 3.86
N THR A 451 -9.47 36.51 4.89
CA THR A 451 -9.74 35.79 6.15
C THR A 451 -11.22 35.63 6.51
N LEU A 452 -11.63 34.43 6.97
CA LEU A 452 -12.58 34.31 8.08
C LEU A 452 -12.38 33.00 8.87
N ARG A 453 -12.36 33.16 10.20
CA ARG A 453 -12.28 32.14 11.25
C ARG A 453 -13.59 31.36 11.38
N HIS A 454 -13.50 30.19 12.01
CA HIS A 454 -14.49 29.46 12.83
C HIS A 454 -15.99 29.74 12.65
N THR A 455 -16.82 28.69 12.50
CA THR A 455 -17.75 28.18 13.54
C THR A 455 -18.57 26.96 13.05
N ILE A 456 -18.56 25.94 13.91
CA ILE A 456 -19.50 24.84 14.26
C ILE A 456 -20.94 24.84 13.68
N ARG A 457 -21.48 23.60 13.53
CA ARG A 457 -22.89 23.10 13.34
C ARG A 457 -23.43 23.18 11.89
N ASN A 458 -24.04 22.15 11.31
CA ASN A 458 -24.69 20.91 11.80
C ASN A 458 -24.26 19.68 10.99
#